data_AF-A0A352MAG2-F1
#
_entry.id   AF-A0A352MAG2-F1
#
_cell.length_a   1.000
_cell.length_b   1.000
_cell.length_c   1.000
_cell.angle_alpha   90.00
_cell.angle_beta   90.00
_cell.angle_gamma   90.00
#
_symmetry.space_group_name_H-M   'P 1'
#
loop_
_entity.id
_entity.type
_entity.pdbx_description
1 polymer ?
#
loop_
_entity_poly.entity_id
_entity_poly.type
_entity_poly.pdbx_seq_one_letter_code
_entity_poly.pdbx_strand_id
1 'polypeptide(L)'
;MEKTSTNGTVKFFNGKQIPLEMHKAKVVQALNLVPVERRLAAIAEAGYNSFLLKTSDVFLDMLTDSGTNAQSDAQISKMFIADEAYAGSQSFTR
;
A
#
# COMPACT_ATOMS: atom_id res chain seq x y z
N MET A 1 26.30 22.95 -9.54
CA MET A 1 26.44 21.97 -8.46
C MET A 1 25.42 20.87 -8.67
N GLU A 2 25.81 19.87 -9.44
CA GLU A 2 25.01 18.69 -9.74
C GLU A 2 24.99 17.84 -8.46
N LYS A 3 23.82 17.70 -7.83
CA LYS A 3 23.66 16.78 -6.71
C LYS A 3 23.75 15.36 -7.27
N THR A 4 24.90 14.74 -7.16
CA THR A 4 25.10 13.31 -7.41
C THR A 4 24.25 12.52 -6.42
N SER A 5 22.99 12.24 -6.79
CA SER A 5 22.17 11.25 -6.10
C SER A 5 22.88 9.91 -6.23
N THR A 6 23.43 9.42 -5.13
CA THR A 6 23.89 8.04 -5.00
C THR A 6 22.69 7.12 -5.17
N ASN A 7 22.43 6.69 -6.40
CA ASN A 7 21.33 5.81 -6.77
C ASN A 7 21.41 4.52 -5.96
N GLY A 8 20.50 4.37 -4.99
CA GLY A 8 20.31 3.22 -4.12
C GLY A 8 19.91 1.97 -4.90
N THR A 9 20.84 1.44 -5.67
CA THR A 9 20.69 0.24 -6.50
C THR A 9 21.60 -0.85 -5.95
N VAL A 10 21.05 -2.04 -5.73
CA VAL A 10 21.83 -3.21 -5.34
C VAL A 10 22.07 -4.08 -6.56
N LYS A 11 23.33 -4.46 -6.77
CA LYS A 11 23.73 -5.38 -7.83
C LYS A 11 23.62 -6.81 -7.33
N PHE A 12 22.69 -7.57 -7.90
CA PHE A 12 22.54 -8.99 -7.63
C PHE A 12 23.67 -9.79 -8.30
N PHE A 13 23.88 -11.02 -7.83
CA PHE A 13 24.88 -11.94 -8.39
C PHE A 13 24.70 -12.19 -9.90
N ASN A 14 23.46 -12.13 -10.40
CA ASN A 14 23.13 -12.24 -11.82
C ASN A 14 23.37 -10.95 -12.63
N GLY A 15 23.95 -9.91 -12.03
CA GLY A 15 24.22 -8.61 -12.66
C GLY A 15 23.02 -7.66 -12.74
N LYS A 16 21.82 -8.10 -12.34
CA LYS A 16 20.62 -7.24 -12.32
C LYS A 16 20.78 -6.18 -11.23
N GLN A 17 20.41 -4.94 -11.57
CA GLN A 17 20.31 -3.84 -10.61
C GLN A 17 18.83 -3.60 -10.31
N ILE A 18 18.47 -3.57 -9.03
CA ILE A 18 17.09 -3.26 -8.60
C ILE A 18 17.17 -2.08 -7.63
N PRO A 19 16.28 -1.08 -7.76
CA PRO A 19 16.19 0.00 -6.80
C PRO A 19 15.80 -0.55 -5.42
N LEU A 20 16.36 0.05 -4.37
CA LEU A 20 15.94 -0.23 -3.01
C LEU A 20 14.78 0.68 -2.61
N GLU A 21 13.82 0.12 -1.87
CA GLU A 21 12.85 0.90 -1.14
C GLU A 21 13.54 1.82 -0.12
N MET A 22 13.46 3.13 -0.36
CA MET A 22 14.06 4.15 0.52
C MET A 22 13.14 4.51 1.70
N HIS A 23 12.40 3.54 2.21
CA HIS A 23 11.51 3.66 3.37
C HIS A 23 11.50 2.36 4.17
N LYS A 24 11.14 2.42 5.45
CA LYS A 24 11.03 1.26 6.33
C LYS A 24 9.56 0.99 6.65
N ALA A 25 9.17 -0.27 6.72
CA ALA A 25 7.85 -0.64 7.24
C ALA A 25 7.73 -0.22 8.71
N LYS A 26 6.71 0.56 9.03
CA LYS A 26 6.45 1.07 10.40
C LYS A 26 5.16 0.53 11.00
N VAL A 27 4.13 0.35 10.18
CA VAL A 27 2.85 -0.26 10.53
C VAL A 27 2.61 -1.40 9.55
N VAL A 28 2.14 -2.55 10.03
CA VAL A 28 1.84 -3.73 9.22
C VAL A 28 0.40 -4.18 9.43
N GLN A 29 -0.22 -4.66 8.36
CA GLN A 29 -1.50 -5.35 8.42
C GLN A 29 -1.26 -6.85 8.26
N ALA A 30 -1.88 -7.66 9.12
CA ALA A 30 -1.78 -9.11 9.02
C ALA A 30 -2.50 -9.59 7.74
N LEU A 31 -1.82 -10.43 6.97
CA LEU A 31 -2.37 -11.10 5.80
C LEU A 31 -2.71 -12.55 6.16
N ASN A 32 -3.80 -13.06 5.60
CA ASN A 32 -4.22 -14.45 5.78
C ASN A 32 -4.29 -15.14 4.42
N LEU A 33 -3.45 -16.16 4.21
CA LEU A 33 -3.51 -16.97 3.00
C LEU A 33 -4.44 -18.16 3.26
N VAL A 34 -5.66 -18.07 2.74
CA VAL A 34 -6.63 -19.17 2.85
C VAL A 34 -6.23 -20.35 1.94
N PRO A 35 -6.65 -21.59 2.27
CA PRO A 35 -6.40 -22.77 1.45
C PRO A 35 -6.92 -22.63 0.01
N VAL A 36 -6.36 -23.41 -0.91
CA VAL A 36 -6.71 -23.37 -2.34
C VAL A 36 -8.20 -23.65 -2.55
N GLU A 37 -8.75 -24.58 -1.76
CA GLU A 37 -10.13 -25.02 -1.81
C GLU A 37 -11.09 -23.87 -1.46
N ARG A 38 -10.74 -23.05 -0.46
CA ARG A 38 -11.52 -21.86 -0.10
C ARG A 38 -11.50 -20.84 -1.22
N ARG A 39 -10.36 -20.62 -1.87
CA ARG A 39 -10.26 -19.68 -3.00
C ARG A 39 -11.14 -20.09 -4.17
N LEU A 40 -11.18 -21.39 -4.49
CA LEU A 40 -12.03 -21.93 -5.55
C LEU A 40 -13.53 -21.76 -5.22
N ALA A 41 -13.93 -22.04 -3.97
CA ALA A 41 -15.30 -21.82 -3.53
C ALA A 41 -15.68 -20.32 -3.58
N ALA A 42 -14.81 -19.45 -3.09
CA ALA A 42 -15.04 -18.00 -3.06
C ALA A 42 -15.22 -17.40 -4.47
N ILE A 43 -14.40 -17.80 -5.44
CA ILE A 43 -14.53 -17.29 -6.82
C ILE A 43 -15.78 -17.83 -7.51
N ALA A 44 -16.22 -19.05 -7.20
CA ALA A 44 -17.48 -19.59 -7.68
C ALA A 44 -18.69 -18.87 -7.05
N GLU A 45 -18.67 -18.62 -5.75
CA GLU A 45 -19.67 -17.81 -5.02
C GLU A 45 -19.80 -16.39 -5.60
N ALA A 46 -18.66 -15.80 -5.98
CA ALA A 46 -18.57 -14.49 -6.62
C ALA A 46 -18.98 -14.49 -8.11
N GLY A 47 -19.45 -15.61 -8.66
CA GLY A 47 -19.83 -15.72 -10.07
C GLY A 47 -18.66 -15.49 -11.03
N TYR A 48 -17.45 -15.88 -10.62
CA TYR A 48 -16.19 -15.66 -11.32
C TYR A 48 -15.84 -14.18 -11.57
N ASN A 49 -16.47 -13.27 -10.81
CA ASN A 49 -16.15 -11.85 -10.85
C ASN A 49 -15.32 -11.44 -9.61
N SER A 50 -14.08 -11.04 -9.85
CA SER A 50 -13.16 -10.61 -8.77
C SER A 50 -13.67 -9.42 -7.95
N PHE A 51 -14.50 -8.53 -8.55
CA PHE A 51 -15.12 -7.40 -7.82
C PHE A 51 -16.06 -7.84 -6.70
N LEU A 52 -16.56 -9.07 -6.76
CA LEU A 52 -17.49 -9.63 -5.77
C LEU A 52 -16.78 -10.49 -4.73
N LEU A 53 -15.45 -10.63 -4.81
CA LEU A 53 -14.68 -11.32 -3.78
C LEU A 53 -14.62 -10.48 -2.50
N LYS A 54 -14.65 -11.16 -1.36
CA LYS A 54 -14.40 -10.54 -0.06
C LYS A 54 -12.89 -10.41 0.16
N THR A 55 -12.46 -9.30 0.74
CA THR A 55 -11.05 -9.06 1.07
C THR A 55 -10.46 -10.13 2.00
N SER A 56 -11.27 -10.79 2.83
CA SER A 56 -10.84 -11.91 3.67
C SER A 56 -10.37 -13.14 2.89
N ASP A 57 -10.79 -13.28 1.63
CA ASP A 57 -10.41 -14.38 0.73
C ASP A 57 -9.31 -13.97 -0.27
N VAL A 58 -8.85 -12.72 -0.22
CA VAL A 58 -7.81 -12.15 -1.09
C VAL A 58 -6.52 -11.95 -0.29
N PHE A 59 -5.44 -12.62 -0.70
CA PHE A 59 -4.14 -12.51 -0.03
C PHE A 59 -3.34 -11.27 -0.48
N LEU A 60 -3.31 -11.01 -1.79
CA LEU A 60 -2.68 -9.84 -2.38
C LEU A 60 -3.70 -9.20 -3.32
N ASP A 61 -4.13 -7.99 -2.97
CA ASP A 61 -5.11 -7.24 -3.76
C ASP A 61 -4.38 -6.33 -4.76
N MET A 62 -4.58 -6.60 -6.06
CA MET A 62 -4.06 -5.80 -7.17
C MET A 62 -5.20 -5.23 -8.03
N LEU A 63 -6.41 -5.11 -7.46
CA LEU A 63 -7.58 -4.66 -8.20
C LEU A 63 -7.49 -3.18 -8.61
N THR A 64 -6.95 -2.33 -7.73
CA THR A 64 -6.79 -0.88 -8.00
C THR A 64 -5.65 -0.28 -7.16
N ASP A 65 -5.07 0.80 -7.67
CA ASP A 65 -4.13 1.70 -6.98
C ASP A 65 -4.84 2.89 -6.30
N SER A 66 -6.17 3.02 -6.46
CA SER A 66 -6.97 4.09 -5.89
C SER A 66 -7.32 3.83 -4.43
N GLY A 67 -6.70 4.57 -3.52
CA GLY A 67 -7.00 4.49 -2.08
C GLY A 67 -6.41 3.28 -1.35
N THR A 68 -5.58 2.47 -2.01
CA THR A 68 -4.93 1.27 -1.46
C THR A 68 -3.47 1.49 -1.05
N ASN A 69 -3.02 2.75 -1.02
CA ASN A 69 -1.65 3.13 -0.70
C ASN A 69 -1.36 3.05 0.81
N ALA A 70 -0.13 2.67 1.17
CA ALA A 70 0.38 2.81 2.53
C ALA A 70 0.77 4.28 2.81
N GLN A 71 0.29 4.83 3.92
CA GLN A 71 0.65 6.18 4.35
C GLN A 71 1.94 6.18 5.19
N SER A 72 2.71 7.26 5.08
CA SER A 72 3.81 7.55 6.00
C SER A 72 3.30 7.88 7.40
N ASP A 73 4.17 7.73 8.40
CA ASP A 73 3.89 8.18 9.77
C ASP A 73 3.63 9.69 9.87
N ALA A 74 4.30 10.51 9.05
CA ALA A 74 4.02 11.92 8.95
C ALA A 74 2.59 12.18 8.51
N GLN A 75 2.09 11.50 7.47
CA GLN A 75 0.70 11.63 7.02
C GLN A 75 -0.30 11.18 8.09
N ILE A 76 -0.07 10.03 8.72
CA ILE A 76 -0.93 9.52 9.81
C ILE A 76 -0.93 10.51 11.00
N SER A 77 0.22 11.07 11.37
CA SER A 77 0.31 12.06 12.46
C SER A 77 -0.52 13.32 12.20
N LYS A 78 -0.62 13.76 10.94
CA LYS A 78 -1.41 14.92 10.55
C LYS A 78 -2.91 14.69 10.68
N MET A 79 -3.38 13.45 10.52
CA MET A 79 -4.78 13.10 10.74
C MET A 79 -5.22 13.32 12.20
N PHE A 80 -4.32 13.15 13.18
CA PHE A 80 -4.63 13.36 14.60
C PHE A 80 -4.70 14.84 15.02
N ILE A 81 -4.16 15.76 14.22
CA ILE A 81 -4.10 17.19 14.52
C ILE A 81 -4.77 18.04 13.43
N ALA A 82 -5.57 17.42 12.58
CA ALA A 82 -6.25 18.10 11.49
C ALA A 82 -7.29 19.09 12.03
N ASP A 83 -7.33 20.28 11.44
CA ASP A 83 -8.35 21.28 11.71
C ASP A 83 -9.52 21.08 10.75
N GLU A 84 -10.66 20.62 11.29
CA GLU A 84 -11.88 20.30 10.54
C GLU A 84 -12.86 21.50 10.43
N ALA A 85 -12.39 22.72 10.63
CA ALA A 85 -13.20 23.92 10.40
C ALA A 85 -13.78 23.96 8.98
N TYR A 86 -15.09 24.23 8.88
CA TYR A 86 -15.83 24.30 7.62
C TYR A 86 -15.29 25.38 6.65
N ALA A 87 -14.78 26.48 7.18
CA ALA A 87 -14.14 27.53 6.41
C ALA A 87 -12.90 28.04 7.16
N GLY A 88 -11.79 28.24 6.43
CA GLY A 88 -10.56 28.80 6.98
C GLY A 88 -9.70 27.82 7.80
N SER A 89 -9.72 26.53 7.47
CA SER A 89 -8.88 25.52 8.15
C SER A 89 -7.41 25.95 8.19
N GLN A 90 -6.85 25.98 9.40
CA GLN A 90 -5.43 26.25 9.65
C GLN A 90 -4.53 25.14 9.08
N SER A 91 -5.08 23.95 8.82
CA SER A 91 -4.34 22.87 8.19
C SER A 91 -4.05 23.14 6.71
N PHE A 92 -4.79 24.03 6.06
CA PHE A 92 -4.57 24.41 4.67
C PHE A 92 -3.54 25.55 4.49
N THR A 93 -3.46 26.47 5.46
CA THR A 93 -2.67 27.70 5.36
C THR A 93 -1.24 27.60 5.90
N ARG A 94 -0.74 26.38 6.11
CA ARG A 94 0.52 26.11 6.82
C ARG A 94 1.73 25.93 5.90
#